data_AF-A0A8D0H8L2-F1
#
_entry.id   AF-A0A8D0H8L2-F1
#
_cell.length_a   1.000
_cell.length_b   1.000
_cell.length_c   1.000
_cell.angle_alpha   90.00
_cell.angle_beta   90.00
_cell.angle_gamma   90.00
#
_symmetry.space_group_name_H-M   'P 1'
#
loop_
_entity.id
_entity.type
_entity.pdbx_description
1 polymer ?
#
loop_
_entity_poly.entity_id
_entity_poly.type
_entity_poly.pdbx_seq_one_letter_code
_entity_poly.pdbx_strand_id
1 'polypeptide(L)'
;MASAEIKPKSTSRAKTWSEEVENLYRFQQAGYRDEIEYKQVKQVAMVDRWPETGFVKKLQRRDNTFYYYDKERECEDKEVHKVKMYAY
;
A
#
# COMPACT_ATOMS: atom_id res chain seq x y z
N MET A 1 -1.86 -20.40 -15.41
CA MET A 1 -0.94 -19.32 -15.83
C MET A 1 -0.43 -18.64 -14.57
N ALA A 2 0.80 -18.93 -14.15
CA ALA A 2 1.38 -18.26 -13.00
C ALA A 2 1.64 -16.80 -13.40
N SER A 3 0.84 -15.87 -12.89
CA SER A 3 1.11 -14.44 -13.03
C SER A 3 2.54 -14.20 -12.57
N ALA A 4 3.39 -13.68 -13.47
CA ALA A 4 4.79 -13.44 -13.16
C ALA A 4 4.87 -12.65 -11.85
N GLU A 5 5.50 -13.22 -10.82
CA GLU A 5 5.70 -12.53 -9.56
C GLU A 5 6.63 -11.35 -9.81
N ILE A 6 6.04 -10.17 -10.03
CA ILE A 6 6.76 -8.92 -10.13
C ILE A 6 7.40 -8.69 -8.75
N LYS A 7 8.71 -8.97 -8.65
CA LYS A 7 9.50 -8.79 -7.43
C LYS A 7 10.32 -7.50 -7.55
N PRO A 8 10.39 -6.71 -6.47
CA PRO A 8 11.17 -5.48 -6.48
C PRO A 8 12.66 -5.80 -6.55
N LYS A 9 13.41 -4.99 -7.31
CA LYS A 9 14.87 -5.06 -7.43
C LYS A 9 15.57 -4.53 -6.19
N SER A 10 15.02 -3.50 -5.56
CA SER A 10 15.59 -2.89 -4.36
C SER A 10 14.53 -2.35 -3.42
N THR A 11 14.93 -2.10 -2.18
CA THR A 11 14.08 -1.54 -1.14
C THR A 11 14.82 -0.38 -0.47
N SER A 12 14.17 0.77 -0.35
CA SER A 12 14.65 1.93 0.39
C SER A 12 13.62 2.31 1.47
N ARG A 13 13.96 3.27 2.34
CA ARG A 13 13.03 3.81 3.34
C ARG A 13 12.59 5.21 2.91
N ALA A 14 11.32 5.52 3.13
CA ALA A 14 10.83 6.87 2.89
C ALA A 14 11.52 7.86 3.83
N LYS A 15 11.88 9.03 3.29
CA LYS A 15 12.54 10.12 4.04
C LYS A 15 11.57 11.24 4.40
N THR A 16 10.60 11.49 3.53
CA THR A 16 9.59 12.53 3.65
C THR A 16 8.23 11.92 3.35
N TRP A 17 7.19 12.48 3.96
CA TRP A 17 5.83 12.10 3.62
C TRP A 17 5.49 12.53 2.19
N SER A 18 4.72 11.69 1.49
CA SER A 18 4.10 11.97 0.20
C SER A 18 2.84 11.11 0.05
N GLU A 19 1.99 11.41 -0.91
CA GLU A 19 0.79 10.61 -1.22
C GLU A 19 1.14 9.16 -1.58
N GLU A 20 2.30 8.95 -2.21
CA GLU A 20 2.83 7.61 -2.50
C GLU A 20 3.18 6.88 -1.20
N VAL A 21 3.90 7.55 -0.29
CA VAL A 21 4.29 7.00 1.01
C VAL A 21 3.08 6.69 1.88
N GLU A 22 2.05 7.54 1.86
CA GLU A 22 0.77 7.30 2.54
C GLU A 22 0.11 6.00 2.04
N ASN A 23 0.03 5.82 0.72
CA ASN A 23 -0.57 4.60 0.16
C ASN A 23 0.29 3.37 0.46
N LEU A 24 1.62 3.46 0.34
CA LEU A 24 2.55 2.39 0.70
C LEU A 24 2.42 2.01 2.18
N TYR A 25 2.28 2.99 3.06
CA TYR A 25 2.03 2.79 4.49
C TYR A 25 0.76 1.95 4.69
N ARG A 26 -0.35 2.31 4.03
CA ARG A 26 -1.63 1.57 4.13
C ARG A 26 -1.50 0.13 3.63
N PHE A 27 -0.87 -0.09 2.46
CA PHE A 27 -0.61 -1.44 1.96
C PHE A 27 0.23 -2.28 2.93
N GLN A 28 1.29 -1.69 3.49
CA GLN A 28 2.18 -2.38 4.43
C GLN A 28 1.50 -2.70 5.74
N GLN A 29 0.66 -1.81 6.26
CA GLN A 29 -0.15 -2.05 7.43
C GLN A 29 -1.13 -3.23 7.22
N ALA A 30 -1.66 -3.39 6.00
CA ALA A 30 -2.51 -4.53 5.63
C ALA A 30 -1.73 -5.84 5.33
N GLY A 31 -0.39 -5.81 5.34
CA GLY A 31 0.47 -6.96 5.10
C GLY A 31 0.87 -7.17 3.63
N TYR A 32 0.79 -6.12 2.81
CA TYR A 32 1.21 -6.10 1.41
C TYR A 32 2.37 -5.11 1.23
N ARG A 33 3.29 -5.40 0.31
CA ARG A 33 4.40 -4.49 -0.01
C ARG A 33 3.89 -3.21 -0.67
N ASP A 34 2.96 -3.38 -1.61
CA ASP A 34 2.38 -2.32 -2.45
C ASP A 34 1.08 -2.80 -3.13
N GLU A 35 0.55 -1.96 -4.02
CA GLU A 35 -0.63 -2.22 -4.82
C GLU A 35 -0.47 -3.44 -5.75
N ILE A 36 0.72 -3.69 -6.28
CA ILE A 36 0.98 -4.79 -7.22
C ILE A 36 0.77 -6.12 -6.49
N GLU A 37 1.36 -6.26 -5.30
CA GLU A 37 1.18 -7.47 -4.50
C GLU A 37 -0.28 -7.63 -4.05
N TYR A 38 -0.94 -6.54 -3.64
CA TYR A 38 -2.35 -6.61 -3.26
C TYR A 38 -3.23 -7.13 -4.39
N LYS A 39 -3.07 -6.58 -5.60
CA LYS A 39 -3.82 -7.00 -6.80
C LYS A 39 -3.54 -8.46 -7.16
N GLN A 40 -2.29 -8.91 -7.04
CA GLN A 40 -1.92 -10.30 -7.29
C GLN A 40 -2.53 -11.26 -6.28
N VAL A 41 -2.45 -10.96 -4.97
CA VAL A 41 -2.92 -11.83 -3.89
C VAL A 41 -4.45 -11.91 -3.86
N LYS A 42 -5.14 -10.77 -4.03
CA LYS A 42 -6.60 -10.72 -3.99
C LYS A 42 -7.26 -10.92 -5.35
N GLN A 43 -6.46 -11.03 -6.41
CA GLN A 43 -6.94 -11.16 -7.80
C GLN A 43 -7.93 -10.06 -8.18
N VAL A 44 -7.66 -8.83 -7.74
CA VAL A 44 -8.48 -7.64 -8.01
C VAL A 44 -7.78 -6.74 -9.03
N ALA A 45 -8.54 -6.16 -9.95
CA ALA A 45 -8.01 -5.21 -10.94
C ALA A 45 -7.86 -3.80 -10.37
N MET A 46 -8.74 -3.40 -9.45
CA MET A 46 -8.83 -2.06 -8.88
C MET A 46 -8.86 -2.10 -7.36
N VAL A 47 -8.34 -1.04 -6.74
CA VAL A 47 -8.35 -0.82 -5.29
C VAL A 47 -9.32 0.32 -4.98
N ASP A 48 -10.13 0.16 -3.93
CA ASP A 48 -11.02 1.21 -3.46
C ASP A 48 -10.21 2.42 -2.99
N ARG A 49 -10.40 3.57 -3.63
CA ARG A 49 -9.72 4.83 -3.31
C ARG A 49 -10.73 5.95 -3.07
N TRP A 50 -10.34 6.93 -2.26
CA TRP A 50 -11.10 8.15 -2.08
C TRP A 50 -10.98 9.04 -3.34
N PRO A 51 -12.08 9.58 -3.88
CA PRO A 51 -12.05 10.37 -5.10
C PRO A 51 -11.35 11.73 -4.92
N GLU A 52 -11.35 12.27 -3.70
CA GLU A 52 -10.78 13.59 -3.38
C GLU A 52 -9.25 13.54 -3.30
N THR A 53 -8.68 12.55 -2.61
CA THR A 53 -7.25 12.46 -2.30
C THR A 53 -6.53 11.34 -3.06
N GLY A 54 -7.27 10.40 -3.66
CA GLY A 54 -6.70 9.20 -4.27
C GLY A 54 -6.17 8.17 -3.26
N PHE A 55 -6.32 8.41 -1.96
CA PHE A 55 -5.84 7.50 -0.93
C PHE A 55 -6.65 6.21 -0.87
N VAL A 56 -5.99 5.11 -0.53
CA VAL A 56 -6.62 3.80 -0.36
C VAL A 56 -7.68 3.87 0.74
N LYS A 57 -8.93 3.59 0.40
CA LYS A 57 -10.08 3.66 1.32
C LYS A 57 -10.23 2.39 2.16
N LYS A 58 -10.00 1.23 1.54
CA LYS A 58 -10.19 -0.07 2.18
C LYS A 58 -9.25 -1.11 1.60
N LEU A 59 -8.64 -1.93 2.45
CA LEU A 59 -7.89 -3.11 2.04
C LEU A 59 -8.35 -4.34 2.81
N GLN A 60 -8.44 -5.46 2.10
CA GLN A 60 -8.59 -6.74 2.77
C GLN A 60 -7.22 -7.30 3.14
N ARG A 61 -7.03 -7.65 4.41
CA ARG A 61 -5.80 -8.24 4.93
C ARG A 61 -5.63 -9.70 4.51
N ARG A 62 -4.47 -10.27 4.83
CA ARG A 62 -4.17 -11.70 4.59
C ARG A 62 -5.03 -12.66 5.43
N ASP A 63 -5.49 -12.21 6.59
CA ASP A 63 -6.43 -12.94 7.46
C ASP A 63 -7.91 -12.78 7.03
N ASN A 64 -8.15 -12.18 5.86
CA ASN A 64 -9.47 -11.87 5.29
C ASN A 64 -10.30 -10.83 6.06
N THR A 65 -9.75 -10.19 7.10
CA THR A 65 -10.35 -9.01 7.73
C THR A 65 -10.16 -7.76 6.88
N PHE A 66 -10.93 -6.71 7.13
CA PHE A 66 -10.85 -5.45 6.38
C PHE A 66 -10.28 -4.34 7.24
N TYR A 67 -9.30 -3.61 6.69
CA TYR A 67 -8.90 -2.30 7.18
C TYR A 67 -9.58 -1.22 6.37
N TYR A 68 -10.08 -0.22 7.09
CA TYR A 68 -10.64 1.02 6.56
C TYR A 68 -9.69 2.14 6.94
N TYR A 69 -9.45 3.03 6.00
CA TYR A 69 -8.56 4.17 6.19
C TYR A 69 -9.32 5.46 5.89
N ASP A 70 -8.95 6.51 6.61
CA ASP A 70 -9.52 7.83 6.45
C ASP A 70 -9.17 8.42 5.07
N LYS A 71 -10.00 9.35 4.61
CA LYS A 71 -9.73 10.13 3.40
C LYS A 71 -8.58 11.11 3.60
N GLU A 72 -8.32 11.49 4.85
CA GLU A 72 -7.21 12.34 5.25
C GLU A 72 -5.92 11.54 5.49
N ARG A 73 -4.83 12.26 5.75
CA ARG A 73 -3.49 11.70 6.01
C ARG A 73 -3.48 10.95 7.35
N GLU A 74 -3.06 9.68 7.33
CA GLU A 74 -2.84 8.87 8.54
C GLU A 74 -1.36 8.63 8.84
N CYS A 75 -0.48 8.69 7.83
CA CYS A 75 0.95 8.49 8.04
C CYS A 75 1.59 9.74 8.66
N GLU A 76 1.67 9.75 9.99
CA GLU A 76 2.42 10.75 10.74
C GLU A 76 3.91 10.72 10.38
N ASP A 77 4.61 11.85 10.53
CA ASP A 77 6.05 11.96 10.19
C ASP A 77 6.92 10.94 10.95
N LYS A 78 6.47 10.53 12.15
CA LYS A 78 7.12 9.50 12.97
C LYS A 78 7.01 8.09 12.38
N GLU A 79 6.06 7.83 11.49
CA GLU A 79 5.88 6.53 10.83
C GLU A 79 6.53 6.49 9.44
N VAL A 80 6.77 7.65 8.81
CA VAL A 80 7.35 7.76 7.46
C VAL A 80 8.63 6.92 7.31
N HIS A 81 9.57 7.02 8.25
CA HIS A 81 10.85 6.31 8.18
C HIS A 81 10.72 4.77 8.28
N LYS A 82 9.55 4.27 8.70
CA LYS A 82 9.24 2.84 8.75
C LYS A 82 8.70 2.31 7.43
N VAL A 83 8.14 3.18 6.58
CA VAL A 83 7.59 2.82 5.28
C VAL A 83 8.71 2.41 4.33
N LYS A 84 8.56 1.22 3.76
CA LYS A 84 9.48 0.67 2.75
C LYS A 84 9.02 1.13 1.37
N MET A 85 9.94 1.67 0.57
CA MET A 85 9.70 1.98 -0.83
C MET A 85 10.35 0.90 -1.68
N TYR A 86 9.62 0.40 -2.67
CA TYR A 86 10.04 -0.70 -3.52
C TYR A 86 10.29 -0.21 -4.93
N ALA A 87 11.48 -0.47 -5.47
CA ALA A 87 11.82 -0.17 -6.85
C ALA A 87 11.82 -1.45 -7.69
N TYR A 88 11.22 -1.39 -8.88
CA TYR A 88 10.98 -2.54 -9.76
C TYR A 88 11.83 -2.52 -11.04
#